data_AF-K2FT39-F1
#
_entry.id   AF-K2FT39-F1
#
_cell.length_a   1.000
_cell.length_b   1.000
_cell.length_c   1.000
_cell.angle_alpha   90.00
_cell.angle_beta   90.00
_cell.angle_gamma   90.00
#
_symmetry.space_group_name_H-M   'P 1'
#
loop_
_entity.id
_entity.type
_entity.pdbx_description
1 polymer ?
#
loop_
_entity_poly.entity_id
_entity_poly.type
_entity_poly.pdbx_seq_one_letter_code
_entity_poly.pdbx_strand_id
1 'polypeptide(L)'
;MSTEENNLTNEDILGPVKVEPLTIWLNALWSLIWWFAGWIIILFSIYFFSLKTGSFSWVYPYIFSLTWFFATLLTSSLNLIMNKIINPEKYKRWSITFVQVFLFSIFLYIFLAPGYLYTAYNHDEMLIYIFTIHILVSILWTSILSEVLSNYRYILIGLYWSFIGFFVSILISIVTFLNVTKSNQSLYILIWVIIIINVSINVFRNIFEYIYYLLYKISWLDYLWDIFSQIESEEKEMVEKAKKELEKFN
;
A
#
# COMPACT_ATOMS: atom_id res chain seq x y z
N MET A 1 -28.78 -27.69 -3.45
CA MET A 1 -27.96 -26.46 -3.44
C MET A 1 -27.03 -26.60 -4.65
N SER A 2 -27.49 -26.08 -5.78
CA SER A 2 -26.87 -26.33 -7.09
C SER A 2 -25.56 -25.55 -7.20
N THR A 3 -24.51 -26.26 -7.55
CA THR A 3 -23.26 -25.74 -8.08
C THR A 3 -23.55 -24.98 -9.38
N GLU A 4 -23.67 -23.65 -9.32
CA GLU A 4 -23.43 -22.81 -10.48
C GLU A 4 -21.93 -22.90 -10.79
N GLU A 5 -21.59 -23.78 -11.73
CA GLU A 5 -20.36 -23.60 -12.51
C GLU A 5 -20.47 -22.24 -13.19
N ASN A 6 -19.76 -21.25 -12.64
CA ASN A 6 -19.56 -19.95 -13.27
C ASN A 6 -19.03 -20.18 -14.70
N ASN A 7 -19.86 -19.90 -15.69
CA ASN A 7 -19.47 -19.71 -17.08
C ASN A 7 -18.60 -18.43 -17.16
N LEU A 8 -17.37 -18.50 -16.66
CA LEU A 8 -16.35 -17.48 -16.91
C LEU A 8 -16.07 -17.50 -18.41
N THR A 9 -16.38 -16.41 -19.10
CA THR A 9 -16.07 -16.30 -20.52
C THR A 9 -14.56 -16.27 -20.73
N ASN A 10 -14.06 -16.68 -21.91
CA ASN A 10 -12.63 -16.60 -22.20
C ASN A 10 -12.08 -15.18 -22.02
N GLU A 11 -12.91 -14.14 -22.21
CA GLU A 11 -12.59 -12.75 -21.88
C GLU A 11 -12.48 -12.47 -20.37
N ASP A 12 -13.27 -13.13 -19.52
CA ASP A 12 -13.12 -13.02 -18.06
C ASP A 12 -11.82 -13.68 -17.57
N ILE A 13 -11.37 -14.72 -18.29
CA ILE A 13 -10.15 -15.47 -17.97
C ILE A 13 -8.91 -14.78 -18.55
N LEU A 14 -9.03 -14.17 -19.73
CA LEU A 14 -7.90 -13.64 -20.49
C LEU A 14 -7.87 -12.11 -20.58
N GLY A 15 -8.89 -11.37 -20.15
CA GLY A 15 -8.90 -9.90 -20.20
C GLY A 15 -8.40 -9.25 -18.91
N PRO A 16 -8.21 -7.91 -18.92
CA PRO A 16 -7.97 -7.17 -17.69
C PRO A 16 -9.15 -7.30 -16.73
N VAL A 17 -8.86 -7.29 -15.43
CA VAL A 17 -9.87 -7.44 -14.37
C VAL A 17 -10.97 -6.40 -14.56
N LYS A 18 -12.23 -6.85 -14.59
CA LYS A 18 -13.39 -5.95 -14.67
C LYS A 18 -13.43 -5.09 -13.41
N VAL A 19 -13.26 -3.78 -13.58
CA VAL A 19 -13.39 -2.82 -12.48
C VAL A 19 -14.71 -2.07 -12.65
N GLU A 20 -15.62 -2.24 -11.69
CA GLU A 20 -16.85 -1.49 -11.64
C GLU A 20 -16.65 -0.19 -10.85
N PRO A 21 -17.34 0.92 -11.20
CA PRO A 21 -17.28 2.15 -10.42
C PRO A 21 -17.65 1.96 -8.94
N LEU A 22 -18.55 1.02 -8.64
CA LEU A 22 -18.93 0.65 -7.28
C LEU A 22 -17.73 0.10 -6.50
N THR A 23 -16.91 -0.74 -7.12
CA THR A 23 -15.69 -1.30 -6.52
C THR A 23 -14.68 -0.23 -6.14
N ILE A 24 -14.54 0.81 -6.99
CA ILE A 24 -13.68 1.97 -6.71
C ILE A 24 -14.17 2.71 -5.46
N TRP A 25 -15.47 3.00 -5.39
CA TRP A 25 -16.09 3.68 -4.25
C TRP A 25 -15.99 2.87 -2.96
N LEU A 26 -16.27 1.57 -3.03
CA LEU A 26 -16.16 0.66 -1.89
C LEU A 26 -14.72 0.59 -1.38
N ASN A 27 -13.73 0.43 -2.25
CA ASN A 27 -12.32 0.44 -1.86
C ASN A 27 -11.91 1.76 -1.17
N ALA A 28 -12.39 2.90 -1.68
CA ALA A 28 -12.09 4.22 -1.10
C ALA A 28 -12.75 4.42 0.28
N LEU A 29 -14.04 4.11 0.41
CA LEU A 29 -14.77 4.19 1.68
C LEU A 29 -14.18 3.26 2.74
N TRP A 30 -13.70 2.11 2.31
CA TRP A 30 -13.18 1.12 3.21
C TRP A 30 -11.75 1.42 3.67
N SER A 31 -10.95 2.00 2.78
CA SER A 31 -9.68 2.64 3.15
C SER A 31 -9.91 3.70 4.25
N LEU A 32 -10.90 4.57 4.11
CA LEU A 32 -11.25 5.54 5.16
C LEU A 32 -11.52 4.88 6.52
N ILE A 33 -12.35 3.83 6.56
CA ILE A 33 -12.77 3.16 7.80
C ILE A 33 -11.59 2.53 8.54
N TRP A 34 -10.65 1.87 7.85
CA TRP A 34 -9.53 1.22 8.54
C TRP A 34 -8.41 2.15 8.95
N TRP A 35 -8.24 3.24 8.22
CA TRP A 35 -7.35 4.30 8.69
C TRP A 35 -7.93 5.02 9.89
N PHE A 36 -9.26 5.08 10.00
CA PHE A 36 -9.91 5.50 11.24
C PHE A 36 -9.64 4.51 12.39
N ALA A 37 -9.62 3.21 12.14
CA ALA A 37 -9.25 2.22 13.18
C ALA A 37 -7.80 2.37 13.66
N GLY A 38 -6.85 2.55 12.73
CA GLY A 38 -5.45 2.85 13.08
C GLY A 38 -5.32 4.17 13.84
N TRP A 39 -6.10 5.18 13.45
CA TRP A 39 -6.18 6.47 14.12
C TRP A 39 -6.59 6.39 15.59
N ILE A 40 -7.50 5.49 15.97
CA ILE A 40 -7.89 5.31 17.37
C ILE A 40 -6.70 4.91 18.23
N ILE A 41 -5.82 4.03 17.72
CA ILE A 41 -4.60 3.57 18.43
C ILE A 41 -3.64 4.73 18.65
N ILE A 42 -3.53 5.59 17.64
CA ILE A 42 -2.68 6.77 17.63
C ILE A 42 -3.19 7.80 18.64
N LEU A 43 -4.48 8.13 18.60
CA LEU A 43 -5.11 9.05 19.53
C LEU A 43 -4.98 8.57 20.97
N PHE A 44 -5.20 7.28 21.20
CA PHE A 44 -5.03 6.69 22.52
C PHE A 44 -3.62 6.95 23.05
N SER A 45 -2.61 6.81 22.20
CA SER A 45 -1.21 7.05 22.56
C SER A 45 -0.89 8.53 22.76
N ILE A 46 -1.40 9.41 21.91
CA ILE A 46 -1.25 10.88 22.06
C ILE A 46 -1.93 11.36 23.34
N TYR A 47 -3.13 10.85 23.66
CA TYR A 47 -3.85 11.18 24.88
C TYR A 47 -3.08 10.76 26.14
N PHE A 48 -2.59 9.50 26.16
CA PHE A 48 -1.76 9.01 27.26
C PHE A 48 -0.47 9.80 27.41
N PHE A 49 0.11 10.24 26.30
CA PHE A 49 1.32 11.06 26.26
C PHE A 49 1.06 12.47 26.82
N SER A 50 0.00 13.15 26.37
CA SER A 50 -0.38 14.49 26.82
C SER A 50 -0.65 14.56 28.33
N LEU A 51 -1.18 13.48 28.92
CA LEU A 51 -1.43 13.38 30.37
C LEU A 51 -0.16 13.26 31.24
N LYS A 52 0.99 12.85 30.68
CA LYS A 52 2.25 12.63 31.42
C LYS A 52 3.34 13.68 31.14
N THR A 53 2.98 14.78 30.48
CA THR A 53 3.87 15.86 30.02
C THR A 53 4.69 16.59 31.10
N GLY A 54 4.51 16.30 32.39
CA GLY A 54 5.29 16.90 33.48
C GLY A 54 6.75 16.43 33.61
N SER A 55 7.15 15.34 32.94
CA SER A 55 8.54 14.87 32.94
C SER A 55 8.83 14.16 31.63
N PHE A 56 9.67 14.74 30.76
CA PHE A 56 10.16 14.10 29.52
C PHE A 56 11.24 13.06 29.90
N SER A 57 11.02 11.82 29.52
CA SER A 57 11.75 10.60 29.83
C SER A 57 12.17 9.99 28.51
N TRP A 58 13.37 9.43 28.45
CA TRP A 58 13.94 8.76 27.29
C TRP A 58 13.05 7.64 26.70
N VAL A 59 12.05 7.18 27.45
CA VAL A 59 11.09 6.17 27.04
C VAL A 59 10.04 6.70 26.04
N TYR A 60 9.77 8.01 26.00
CA TYR A 60 8.66 8.54 25.20
C TYR A 60 8.82 8.40 23.70
N PRO A 61 9.96 8.74 23.08
CA PRO A 61 10.11 8.63 21.63
C PRO A 61 9.97 7.18 21.17
N TYR A 62 10.40 6.24 22.02
CA TYR A 62 10.28 4.80 21.78
C TYR A 62 8.82 4.32 21.80
N ILE A 63 8.04 4.71 22.82
CA ILE A 63 6.60 4.37 22.88
C ILE A 63 5.87 4.99 21.70
N PHE A 64 6.18 6.25 21.37
CA PHE A 64 5.58 6.93 20.23
C PHE A 64 5.87 6.17 18.92
N SER A 65 7.15 5.89 18.62
CA SER A 65 7.52 5.16 17.40
C SER A 65 6.88 3.77 17.32
N LEU A 66 6.78 3.07 18.45
CA LEU A 66 6.20 1.74 18.55
C LEU A 66 4.68 1.75 18.33
N THR A 67 3.96 2.70 18.90
CA THR A 67 2.54 2.91 18.61
C THR A 67 2.32 3.05 17.10
N TRP A 68 3.12 3.89 16.45
CA TRP A 68 2.95 4.16 15.03
C TRP A 68 3.26 2.96 14.16
N PHE A 69 4.30 2.20 14.50
CA PHE A 69 4.56 0.92 13.86
C PHE A 69 3.33 0.00 13.96
N PHE A 70 2.74 -0.16 15.14
CA PHE A 70 1.55 -0.99 15.30
C PHE A 70 0.32 -0.44 14.56
N ALA A 71 0.12 0.87 14.56
CA ALA A 71 -1.00 1.50 13.84
C ALA A 71 -0.88 1.29 12.33
N THR A 72 0.30 1.57 11.76
CA THR A 72 0.56 1.38 10.32
C THR A 72 0.50 -0.09 9.90
N LEU A 73 1.04 -0.98 10.73
CA LEU A 73 0.95 -2.42 10.51
C LEU A 73 -0.51 -2.90 10.51
N LEU A 74 -1.27 -2.57 11.55
CA LEU A 74 -2.67 -2.98 11.67
C LEU A 74 -3.48 -2.48 10.48
N THR A 75 -3.34 -1.20 10.12
CA THR A 75 -4.12 -0.65 9.02
C THR A 75 -3.71 -1.24 7.67
N SER A 76 -2.41 -1.49 7.44
CA SER A 76 -1.94 -2.15 6.21
C SER A 76 -2.48 -3.57 6.11
N SER A 77 -2.47 -4.32 7.21
CA SER A 77 -3.06 -5.65 7.33
C SER A 77 -4.56 -5.66 7.00
N LEU A 78 -5.32 -4.73 7.59
CA LEU A 78 -6.76 -4.60 7.32
C LEU A 78 -7.04 -4.24 5.86
N ASN A 79 -6.24 -3.35 5.27
CA ASN A 79 -6.36 -2.98 3.86
C ASN A 79 -6.16 -4.21 2.94
N LEU A 80 -5.17 -5.07 3.23
CA LEU A 80 -4.93 -6.30 2.46
C LEU A 80 -6.10 -7.30 2.55
N ILE A 81 -6.61 -7.54 3.76
CA ILE A 81 -7.74 -8.45 4.00
C ILE A 81 -8.95 -8.01 3.18
N MET A 82 -9.11 -6.71 2.99
CA MET A 82 -10.30 -6.16 2.39
C MET A 82 -10.21 -6.02 0.89
N ASN A 83 -9.01 -5.69 0.37
CA ASN A 83 -8.69 -5.90 -1.03
C ASN A 83 -9.02 -7.35 -1.43
N LYS A 84 -8.72 -8.33 -0.57
CA LYS A 84 -9.09 -9.74 -0.78
C LYS A 84 -10.60 -9.99 -0.77
N ILE A 85 -11.34 -9.38 0.13
CA ILE A 85 -12.80 -9.55 0.20
C ILE A 85 -13.49 -8.93 -1.02
N ILE A 86 -13.03 -7.75 -1.46
CA ILE A 86 -13.62 -7.00 -2.56
C ILE A 86 -13.27 -7.63 -3.91
N ASN A 87 -12.00 -7.98 -4.12
CA ASN A 87 -11.50 -8.58 -5.37
C ASN A 87 -10.76 -9.90 -5.10
N PRO A 88 -11.48 -10.98 -4.74
CA PRO A 88 -10.86 -12.24 -4.33
C PRO A 88 -10.04 -12.90 -5.44
N GLU A 89 -10.39 -12.64 -6.70
CA GLU A 89 -9.69 -13.19 -7.87
C GLU A 89 -8.33 -12.55 -8.10
N LYS A 90 -8.23 -11.23 -7.91
CA LYS A 90 -6.96 -10.50 -8.01
C LYS A 90 -6.05 -10.88 -6.84
N TYR A 91 -6.55 -10.85 -5.60
CA TYR A 91 -5.73 -11.07 -4.42
C TYR A 91 -5.71 -12.53 -3.95
N LYS A 92 -5.54 -13.51 -4.85
CA LYS A 92 -5.51 -14.94 -4.46
C LYS A 92 -4.41 -15.28 -3.45
N ARG A 93 -3.22 -14.68 -3.60
CA ARG A 93 -2.02 -14.93 -2.78
C ARG A 93 -1.90 -14.00 -1.56
N TRP A 94 -3.03 -13.55 -1.00
CA TRP A 94 -3.08 -12.56 0.08
C TRP A 94 -2.25 -12.94 1.32
N SER A 95 -2.14 -14.22 1.65
CA SER A 95 -1.36 -14.69 2.81
C SER A 95 0.14 -14.43 2.63
N ILE A 96 0.67 -14.65 1.42
CA ILE A 96 2.07 -14.35 1.09
C ILE A 96 2.28 -12.84 1.13
N THR A 97 1.38 -12.07 0.52
CA THR A 97 1.42 -10.60 0.58
C THR A 97 1.42 -10.08 2.01
N PHE A 98 0.57 -10.64 2.87
CA PHE A 98 0.49 -10.26 4.28
C PHE A 98 1.82 -10.47 5.00
N VAL A 99 2.46 -11.63 4.82
CA VAL A 99 3.76 -11.93 5.43
C VAL A 99 4.84 -10.96 4.94
N GLN A 100 4.86 -10.65 3.63
CA GLN A 100 5.84 -9.71 3.07
C GLN A 100 5.64 -8.28 3.59
N VAL A 101 4.39 -7.82 3.72
CA VAL A 101 4.08 -6.51 4.31
C VAL A 101 4.46 -6.48 5.79
N PHE A 102 4.14 -7.53 6.55
CA PHE A 102 4.52 -7.64 7.96
C PHE A 102 6.05 -7.58 8.17
N LEU A 103 6.81 -8.37 7.40
CA LEU A 103 8.27 -8.36 7.46
C LEU A 103 8.85 -7.01 7.07
N PHE A 104 8.33 -6.40 6.00
CA PHE A 104 8.76 -5.08 5.57
C PHE A 104 8.52 -4.02 6.65
N SER A 105 7.33 -4.01 7.29
CA SER A 105 7.04 -3.07 8.37
C SER A 105 8.03 -3.22 9.54
N ILE A 106 8.44 -4.45 9.87
CA ILE A 106 9.47 -4.67 10.91
C ILE A 106 10.81 -4.06 10.49
N PHE A 107 11.27 -4.35 9.27
CA PHE A 107 12.55 -3.80 8.78
C PHE A 107 12.51 -2.27 8.68
N LEU A 108 11.42 -1.70 8.18
CA LEU A 108 11.22 -0.27 8.10
C LEU A 108 11.26 0.38 9.49
N TYR A 109 10.61 -0.23 10.48
CA TYR A 109 10.66 0.25 11.86
C TYR A 109 12.08 0.20 12.42
N ILE A 110 12.79 -0.92 12.27
CA ILE A 110 14.18 -1.06 12.75
C ILE A 110 15.07 0.01 12.10
N PHE A 111 14.87 0.30 10.81
CA PHE A 111 15.64 1.30 10.09
C PHE A 111 15.34 2.75 10.53
N LEU A 112 14.07 3.06 10.82
CA LEU A 112 13.63 4.41 11.19
C LEU A 112 13.72 4.69 12.70
N ALA A 113 13.73 3.67 13.55
CA ALA A 113 13.80 3.81 15.00
C ALA A 113 14.99 4.67 15.48
N PRO A 114 16.23 4.50 14.97
CA PRO A 114 17.34 5.41 15.29
C PRO A 114 17.03 6.88 14.95
N GLY A 115 16.35 7.11 13.83
CA GLY A 115 15.91 8.44 13.41
C GLY A 115 14.95 9.06 14.43
N TYR A 116 13.92 8.32 14.84
CA TYR A 116 12.97 8.78 15.87
C TYR A 116 13.67 9.18 17.17
N LEU A 117 14.59 8.33 17.65
CA LEU A 117 15.36 8.58 18.87
C LEU A 117 16.25 9.83 18.72
N TYR A 118 16.94 9.96 17.59
CA TYR A 118 17.83 11.08 17.32
C TYR A 118 17.06 12.41 17.26
N THR A 119 15.94 12.45 16.53
CA THR A 119 15.15 13.69 16.41
C THR A 119 14.47 14.06 17.71
N ALA A 120 13.97 13.10 18.47
CA ALA A 120 13.32 13.41 19.75
C ALA A 120 14.29 13.82 20.87
N TYR A 121 15.61 13.72 20.62
CA TYR A 121 16.62 14.23 21.53
C TYR A 121 17.10 15.62 21.12
N ASN A 122 17.30 15.86 19.82
CA ASN A 122 17.94 17.07 19.33
C ASN A 122 16.94 18.12 18.78
N HIS A 123 15.88 17.66 18.12
CA HIS A 123 14.95 18.49 17.34
C HIS A 123 13.54 17.88 17.31
N ASP A 124 12.77 18.06 18.38
CA ASP A 124 11.41 17.48 18.51
C ASP A 124 10.47 17.86 17.34
N GLU A 125 10.68 19.04 16.75
CA GLU A 125 9.94 19.50 15.57
C GLU A 125 10.18 18.62 14.33
N MET A 126 11.33 17.96 14.24
CA MET A 126 11.66 17.08 13.12
C MET A 126 11.02 15.69 13.21
N LEU A 127 10.49 15.33 14.38
CA LEU A 127 9.86 14.04 14.64
C LEU A 127 8.68 13.79 13.68
N ILE A 128 7.96 14.86 13.34
CA ILE A 128 6.83 14.84 12.40
C ILE A 128 7.30 14.46 10.99
N TYR A 129 8.46 14.93 10.53
CA TYR A 129 8.95 14.58 9.20
C TYR A 129 9.40 13.12 9.10
N ILE A 130 10.13 12.61 10.09
CA ILE A 130 10.50 11.18 10.15
C ILE A 130 9.25 10.32 10.13
N PHE A 131 8.24 10.77 10.87
CA PHE A 131 6.96 10.11 10.92
C PHE A 131 6.23 10.11 9.57
N THR A 132 6.14 11.24 8.89
CA THR A 132 5.55 11.32 7.54
C THR A 132 6.28 10.40 6.56
N ILE A 133 7.62 10.35 6.62
CA ILE A 133 8.43 9.43 5.81
C ILE A 133 8.07 7.97 6.11
N HIS A 134 7.96 7.58 7.38
CA HIS A 134 7.58 6.23 7.78
C HIS A 134 6.28 5.79 7.10
N ILE A 135 5.24 6.61 7.18
CA ILE A 135 3.95 6.29 6.57
C ILE A 135 4.01 6.25 5.07
N LEU A 136 4.60 7.27 4.44
CA LEU A 136 4.68 7.36 2.99
C LEU A 136 5.36 6.11 2.42
N VAL A 137 6.47 5.70 3.02
CA VAL A 137 7.20 4.49 2.65
C VAL A 137 6.38 3.23 2.96
N SER A 138 5.74 3.14 4.13
CA SER A 138 4.90 2.00 4.52
C SER A 138 3.72 1.79 3.57
N ILE A 139 3.01 2.87 3.20
CA ILE A 139 1.86 2.79 2.30
C ILE A 139 2.31 2.47 0.88
N LEU A 140 3.34 3.15 0.37
CA LEU A 140 3.89 2.88 -0.97
C LEU A 140 4.27 1.42 -1.10
N TRP A 141 5.04 0.90 -0.15
CA TRP A 141 5.53 -0.47 -0.23
C TRP A 141 4.41 -1.50 -0.06
N THR A 142 3.45 -1.23 0.83
CA THR A 142 2.25 -2.07 0.95
C THR A 142 1.49 -2.12 -0.38
N SER A 143 1.35 -0.98 -1.07
CA SER A 143 0.73 -0.91 -2.39
C SER A 143 1.51 -1.74 -3.41
N ILE A 144 2.83 -1.53 -3.52
CA ILE A 144 3.69 -2.25 -4.47
C ILE A 144 3.66 -3.76 -4.21
N LEU A 145 3.88 -4.22 -2.97
CA LEU A 145 3.83 -5.65 -2.63
C LEU A 145 2.47 -6.26 -2.93
N SER A 146 1.39 -5.51 -2.65
CA SER A 146 0.04 -5.94 -2.95
C SER A 146 -0.16 -6.15 -4.45
N GLU A 147 0.32 -5.25 -5.30
CA GLU A 147 0.19 -5.38 -6.76
C GLU A 147 1.10 -6.48 -7.34
N VAL A 148 2.37 -6.48 -6.94
CA VAL A 148 3.38 -7.44 -7.41
C VAL A 148 2.98 -8.89 -7.14
N LEU A 149 2.43 -9.15 -5.95
CA LEU A 149 2.11 -10.51 -5.52
C LEU A 149 0.69 -10.94 -5.87
N SER A 150 -0.20 -10.00 -6.22
CA SER A 150 -1.59 -10.29 -6.57
C SER A 150 -1.77 -10.59 -8.05
N ASN A 151 -1.21 -9.76 -8.94
CA ASN A 151 -1.47 -9.88 -10.37
C ASN A 151 -0.22 -9.64 -11.20
N TYR A 152 0.46 -10.73 -11.58
CA TYR A 152 1.68 -10.67 -12.37
C TYR A 152 1.46 -10.01 -13.74
N ARG A 153 0.34 -10.28 -14.40
CA ARG A 153 0.07 -9.86 -15.79
C ARG A 153 -0.20 -8.35 -15.94
N TYR A 154 -0.68 -7.69 -14.89
CA TYR A 154 -1.00 -6.25 -14.92
C TYR A 154 -0.21 -5.48 -13.84
N ILE A 155 0.91 -6.04 -13.40
CA ILE A 155 1.78 -5.47 -12.36
C ILE A 155 2.26 -4.06 -12.69
N LEU A 156 2.54 -3.76 -13.96
CA LEU A 156 3.06 -2.47 -14.41
C LEU A 156 2.05 -1.34 -14.16
N ILE A 157 0.75 -1.61 -14.37
CA ILE A 157 -0.33 -0.69 -14.03
C ILE A 157 -0.26 -0.37 -12.53
N GLY A 158 -0.37 -1.42 -11.69
CA GLY A 158 -0.36 -1.26 -10.25
C GLY A 158 0.88 -0.51 -9.73
N LEU A 159 2.04 -0.79 -10.31
CA LEU A 159 3.32 -0.18 -9.94
C LEU A 159 3.38 1.31 -10.32
N TYR A 160 3.13 1.67 -11.58
CA TYR A 160 3.17 3.07 -12.02
C TYR A 160 2.17 3.95 -11.26
N TRP A 161 0.98 3.45 -10.99
CA TRP A 161 -0.04 4.23 -10.29
C TRP A 161 0.22 4.34 -8.78
N SER A 162 0.89 3.35 -8.19
CA SER A 162 1.38 3.45 -6.81
C SER A 162 2.37 4.61 -6.65
N PHE A 163 3.27 4.79 -7.62
CA PHE A 163 4.20 5.94 -7.63
C PHE A 163 3.48 7.27 -7.83
N ILE A 164 2.50 7.35 -8.73
CA ILE A 164 1.73 8.59 -8.93
C ILE A 164 0.93 8.96 -7.67
N GLY A 165 0.25 8.00 -7.05
CA GLY A 165 -0.44 8.22 -5.77
C GLY A 165 0.53 8.66 -4.67
N PHE A 166 1.74 8.12 -4.65
CA PHE A 166 2.80 8.51 -3.71
C PHE A 166 3.29 9.94 -3.94
N PHE A 167 3.52 10.36 -5.19
CA PHE A 167 3.87 11.75 -5.49
C PHE A 167 2.78 12.73 -5.07
N VAL A 168 1.51 12.41 -5.34
CA VAL A 168 0.38 13.22 -4.88
C VAL A 168 0.35 13.28 -3.35
N SER A 169 0.62 12.16 -2.67
CA SER A 169 0.68 12.09 -1.21
C SER A 169 1.80 12.93 -0.60
N ILE A 170 2.97 12.96 -1.25
CA ILE A 170 4.07 13.85 -0.87
C ILE A 170 3.64 15.32 -1.02
N LEU A 171 3.03 15.69 -2.14
CA LEU A 171 2.56 17.06 -2.38
C LEU A 171 1.53 17.50 -1.32
N ILE A 172 0.56 16.64 -1.02
CA ILE A 172 -0.44 16.88 0.03
C ILE A 172 0.25 17.08 1.39
N SER A 173 1.24 16.25 1.71
CA SER A 173 2.00 16.35 2.95
C SER A 173 2.73 17.69 3.05
N ILE A 174 3.47 18.08 2.01
CA ILE A 174 4.21 19.35 1.97
C ILE A 174 3.27 20.54 2.11
N VAL A 175 2.21 20.60 1.31
CA VAL A 175 1.21 21.68 1.37
C VAL A 175 0.60 21.77 2.76
N THR A 176 0.32 20.64 3.40
CA THR A 176 -0.25 20.63 4.74
C THR A 176 0.73 21.21 5.75
N PHE A 177 1.99 20.77 5.76
CA PHE A 177 2.97 21.25 6.74
C PHE A 177 3.40 22.71 6.52
N LEU A 178 3.40 23.21 5.28
CA LEU A 178 3.68 24.63 5.01
C LEU A 178 2.62 25.56 5.61
N ASN A 179 1.37 25.09 5.76
CA ASN A 179 0.27 25.90 6.27
C ASN A 179 0.07 25.80 7.79
N VAL A 180 0.80 24.92 8.48
CA VAL A 180 0.66 24.70 9.92
C VAL A 180 1.81 25.36 10.68
N THR A 181 1.49 26.43 11.42
CA THR A 181 2.46 27.29 12.09
C THR A 181 2.76 26.90 13.55
N LYS A 182 2.05 25.94 14.15
CA LYS A 182 2.21 25.56 15.57
C LYS A 182 2.45 24.06 15.78
N SER A 183 3.51 23.74 16.51
CA SER A 183 3.99 22.36 16.81
C SER A 183 2.92 21.43 17.45
N ASN A 184 2.11 21.93 18.39
CA ASN A 184 1.05 21.10 19.01
C ASN A 184 -0.11 20.80 18.05
N GLN A 185 -0.42 21.70 17.10
CA GLN A 185 -1.47 21.47 16.10
C GLN A 185 -0.99 20.52 15.00
N SER A 186 0.31 20.50 14.70
CA SER A 186 0.85 19.63 13.66
C SER A 186 0.71 18.14 13.99
N LEU A 187 0.70 17.72 15.27
CA LEU A 187 0.44 16.31 15.64
C LEU A 187 -1.02 15.88 15.35
N TYR A 188 -1.99 16.76 15.56
CA TYR A 188 -3.40 16.47 15.27
C TYR A 188 -3.73 16.57 13.78
N ILE A 189 -3.00 17.38 13.03
CA ILE A 189 -3.19 17.50 11.58
C ILE A 189 -2.56 16.32 10.86
N LEU A 190 -1.43 15.83 11.36
CA LEU A 190 -0.74 14.66 10.86
C LEU A 190 -1.65 13.42 10.80
N ILE A 191 -2.51 13.26 11.81
CA ILE A 191 -3.59 12.27 11.84
C ILE A 191 -4.48 12.31 10.58
N TRP A 192 -4.91 13.49 10.15
CA TRP A 192 -5.80 13.66 9.01
C TRP A 192 -5.06 13.48 7.69
N VAL A 193 -3.80 13.95 7.64
CA VAL A 193 -2.91 13.79 6.50
C VAL A 193 -2.74 12.31 6.15
N ILE A 194 -2.60 11.43 7.14
CA ILE A 194 -2.47 9.99 6.92
C ILE A 194 -3.68 9.40 6.21
N ILE A 195 -4.88 9.74 6.69
CA ILE A 195 -6.13 9.26 6.11
C ILE A 195 -6.21 9.74 4.66
N ILE A 196 -5.93 11.02 4.41
CA ILE A 196 -5.97 11.61 3.06
C ILE A 196 -4.95 10.96 2.12
N ILE A 197 -3.71 10.77 2.56
CA ILE A 197 -2.65 10.09 1.81
C ILE A 197 -3.12 8.71 1.36
N ASN A 198 -3.66 7.92 2.30
CA ASN A 198 -4.02 6.56 1.97
C ASN A 198 -5.21 6.46 1.04
N VAL A 199 -6.23 7.30 1.27
CA VAL A 199 -7.38 7.41 0.38
C VAL A 199 -6.93 7.82 -1.01
N SER A 200 -6.03 8.80 -1.11
CA SER A 200 -5.50 9.25 -2.40
C SER A 200 -4.84 8.10 -3.15
N ILE A 201 -3.90 7.38 -2.52
CA ILE A 201 -3.19 6.25 -3.16
C ILE A 201 -4.18 5.17 -3.62
N ASN A 202 -5.15 4.79 -2.78
CA ASN A 202 -6.14 3.77 -3.16
C ASN A 202 -7.10 4.25 -4.26
N VAL A 203 -7.58 5.49 -4.20
CA VAL A 203 -8.48 6.07 -5.21
C VAL A 203 -7.77 6.15 -6.55
N PHE A 204 -6.56 6.72 -6.60
CA PHE A 204 -5.80 6.81 -7.86
C PHE A 204 -5.57 5.42 -8.45
N ARG A 205 -5.10 4.47 -7.65
CA ARG A 205 -4.91 3.08 -8.09
C ARG A 205 -6.16 2.50 -8.76
N ASN A 206 -7.32 2.58 -8.10
CA ASN A 206 -8.56 2.04 -8.63
C ASN A 206 -9.09 2.80 -9.86
N ILE A 207 -8.97 4.13 -9.88
CA ILE A 207 -9.35 4.96 -11.04
C ILE A 207 -8.55 4.55 -12.26
N PHE A 208 -7.26 4.28 -12.11
CA PHE A 208 -6.43 3.95 -13.25
C PHE A 208 -6.64 2.53 -13.76
N GLU A 209 -6.88 1.54 -12.88
CA GLU A 209 -7.33 0.22 -13.32
C GLU A 209 -8.65 0.32 -14.10
N TYR A 210 -9.56 1.18 -13.64
CA TYR A 210 -10.80 1.47 -14.35
C TYR A 210 -10.57 2.13 -15.72
N ILE A 211 -9.68 3.13 -15.80
CA ILE A 211 -9.32 3.76 -17.08
C ILE A 211 -8.72 2.72 -18.04
N TYR A 212 -7.83 1.85 -17.55
CA TYR A 212 -7.25 0.80 -18.38
C TYR A 212 -8.32 -0.16 -18.91
N TYR A 213 -9.24 -0.59 -18.04
CA TYR A 213 -10.38 -1.43 -18.43
C TYR A 213 -11.26 -0.74 -19.49
N LEU A 214 -11.53 0.55 -19.36
CA LEU A 214 -12.26 1.32 -20.37
C LEU A 214 -11.52 1.38 -21.71
N LEU A 215 -10.21 1.62 -21.69
CA LEU A 215 -9.38 1.65 -22.90
C LEU A 215 -9.40 0.28 -23.59
N TYR A 216 -9.26 -0.80 -22.84
CA TYR A 216 -9.40 -2.16 -23.37
C TYR A 216 -10.77 -2.39 -24.02
N LYS A 217 -11.86 -2.00 -23.35
CA LYS A 217 -13.22 -2.16 -23.87
C LYS A 217 -13.47 -1.38 -25.17
N ILE A 218 -12.86 -0.21 -25.33
CA ILE A 218 -13.02 0.63 -26.52
C ILE A 218 -12.12 0.15 -27.67
N SER A 219 -10.86 -0.13 -27.37
CA SER A 219 -9.84 -0.43 -28.39
C SER A 219 -9.76 -1.92 -28.75
N TRP A 220 -10.25 -2.81 -27.88
CA TRP A 220 -10.04 -4.27 -27.97
C TRP A 220 -8.57 -4.70 -28.00
N LEU A 221 -7.65 -3.80 -27.65
CA LEU A 221 -6.22 -4.04 -27.62
C LEU A 221 -5.74 -4.09 -26.17
N ASP A 222 -5.04 -5.16 -25.81
CA ASP A 222 -4.40 -5.33 -24.51
C ASP A 222 -2.88 -5.18 -24.65
N TYR A 223 -2.42 -3.93 -24.69
CA TYR A 223 -1.00 -3.60 -24.88
C TYR A 223 -0.08 -4.24 -23.82
N LEU A 224 -0.58 -4.47 -22.61
CA LEU A 224 0.21 -5.10 -21.55
C LEU A 224 0.24 -6.62 -21.69
N TRP A 225 -0.85 -7.24 -22.14
CA TRP A 225 -0.81 -8.65 -22.45
C TRP A 225 0.21 -8.99 -23.51
N ASP A 226 0.28 -8.18 -24.57
CA ASP A 226 1.24 -8.42 -25.66
C ASP A 226 2.68 -8.45 -25.11
N ILE A 227 3.04 -7.48 -24.25
CA ILE A 227 4.35 -7.45 -23.59
C ILE A 227 4.56 -8.70 -22.71
N PHE A 228 3.56 -9.08 -21.90
CA PHE A 228 3.69 -10.25 -21.02
C PHE A 228 3.77 -11.57 -21.77
N SER A 229 3.01 -11.72 -22.85
CA SER A 229 3.04 -12.91 -23.70
C SER A 229 4.41 -13.08 -24.36
N GLN A 230 5.06 -11.99 -24.75
CA GLN A 230 6.43 -11.99 -25.24
C GLN A 230 7.41 -12.45 -24.16
N ILE A 231 7.35 -11.85 -22.96
CA ILE A 231 8.21 -12.24 -21.83
C ILE A 231 8.02 -13.72 -21.46
N GLU A 232 6.78 -14.21 -21.39
CA GLU A 232 6.50 -15.62 -21.08
C GLU A 232 7.04 -16.56 -22.16
N SER A 233 6.96 -16.15 -23.44
CA SER A 233 7.51 -16.92 -24.55
C SER A 233 9.04 -17.02 -24.49
N GLU A 234 9.72 -15.91 -24.16
CA GLU A 234 11.17 -15.84 -24.00
C GLU A 234 11.64 -16.68 -22.80
N GLU A 235 10.94 -16.62 -21.66
CA GLU A 235 11.26 -17.41 -20.48
C GLU A 235 11.13 -18.91 -20.76
N LYS A 236 10.05 -19.34 -21.42
CA LYS A 236 9.86 -20.73 -21.84
C LYS A 236 10.98 -21.20 -22.76
N GLU A 237 11.38 -20.38 -23.73
CA GLU A 237 12.47 -20.72 -24.64
C GLU A 237 13.81 -20.86 -23.90
N MET A 238 14.12 -19.98 -22.95
CA MET A 238 15.33 -20.06 -22.13
C MET A 238 15.35 -21.32 -21.25
N VAL A 239 14.23 -21.65 -20.60
CA VAL A 239 14.12 -22.85 -19.77
C VAL A 239 14.28 -24.11 -20.63
N GLU A 240 13.70 -24.13 -21.83
CA GLU A 240 13.82 -25.27 -22.74
C GLU A 240 15.26 -25.43 -23.28
N LYS A 241 15.95 -24.32 -23.59
CA LYS A 241 17.39 -24.33 -23.93
C LYS A 241 18.24 -24.87 -22.79
N ALA A 242 18.03 -24.37 -21.57
CA ALA A 242 18.76 -24.84 -20.38
C ALA A 242 18.53 -26.34 -20.13
N LYS A 243 17.29 -26.82 -20.30
CA LYS A 243 16.97 -28.24 -20.19
C LYS A 243 17.69 -29.08 -21.24
N LYS A 244 17.69 -28.64 -22.51
CA LYS A 244 18.41 -29.31 -23.60
C LYS A 244 19.92 -29.32 -23.40
N GLU A 245 20.49 -28.30 -22.78
CA GLU A 245 21.91 -28.27 -22.41
C GLU A 245 22.21 -29.25 -21.27
N LEU A 246 21.40 -29.29 -20.22
CA LEU A 246 21.55 -30.24 -19.11
C LEU A 246 21.41 -31.70 -19.57
N GLU A 247 20.53 -31.98 -20.52
CA GLU A 247 20.37 -33.31 -21.13
C GLU A 247 21.61 -33.74 -21.94
N LYS A 248 22.48 -32.82 -22.38
CA LYS A 248 23.75 -33.17 -23.05
C LYS A 248 24.85 -33.61 -22.06
N PHE A 249 24.67 -33.36 -20.77
CA PHE A 249 25.64 -33.71 -19.72
C PHE A 249 25.27 -35.00 -18.95
N ASN A 250 24.11 -35.61 -19.26
CA ASN A 250 23.71 -36.94 -18.80
C ASN A 250 23.98 -37.99 -19.89
#